data_AF-G2FXR5-F1
#
_entry.id   AF-G2FXR5-F1
#
_cell.length_a   1.000
_cell.length_b   1.000
_cell.length_c   1.000
_cell.angle_alpha   90.00
_cell.angle_beta   90.00
_cell.angle_gamma   90.00
#
_symmetry.space_group_name_H-M   'P 1'
#
loop_
_entity.id
_entity.type
_entity.pdbx_description
1 polymer ?
#
loop_
_entity_poly.entity_id
_entity_poly.type
_entity_poly.pdbx_seq_one_letter_code
_entity_poly.pdbx_strand_id
1 'polypeptide(L)' 'MRLHYLQHVPFENPGSILTWAKNNGYLLTDTQLYQNDPLPKQEDFDWLVVMGGPMNIYDEENYPWL' A
#
# COMPACT_ATOMS: atom_id res chain seq x y z
N MET A 1 -3.04 14.64 -8.50
CA MET A 1 -2.41 13.32 -8.65
C MET A 1 -2.81 12.45 -7.47
N ARG A 2 -2.99 11.15 -7.70
CA ARG A 2 -3.47 10.16 -6.74
C ARG A 2 -2.35 9.16 -6.46
N LEU A 3 -1.90 9.11 -5.22
CA LEU A 3 -0.93 8.13 -4.76
C LEU A 3 -1.66 7.11 -3.90
N HIS A 4 -1.57 5.85 -4.31
CA HIS A 4 -2.09 4.73 -3.56
C HIS A 4 -0.95 3.92 -2.99
N TYR A 5 -1.10 3.34 -1.80
CA TYR A 5 -0.12 2.42 -1.24
C TYR A 5 -0.73 1.12 -0.75
N LEU A 6 -0.01 0.03 -0.99
CA LEU A 6 -0.33 -1.29 -0.45
C LEU A 6 0.48 -1.52 0.82
N GLN A 7 -0.19 -1.85 1.93
CA GLN A 7 0.45 -2.04 3.22
C GLN A 7 0.28 -3.48 3.71
N HIS A 8 1.39 -4.18 3.95
CA HIS A 8 1.37 -5.60 4.31
C HIS A 8 1.25 -5.85 5.83
N VAL A 9 1.60 -4.88 6.67
CA VAL A 9 1.45 -4.96 8.15
C VAL A 9 1.11 -3.59 8.77
N PRO A 10 0.41 -3.52 9.93
CA PRO A 10 -0.05 -2.24 10.51
C PRO A 10 1.03 -1.19 10.81
N PHE A 11 2.27 -1.63 11.04
CA PHE A 11 3.37 -0.77 11.48
C PHE A 11 4.33 -0.34 10.35
N GLU A 12 4.19 -0.86 9.13
CA GLU A 12 5.03 -0.48 7.98
C GLU A 12 4.28 0.43 7.00
N ASN A 13 4.01 1.67 7.42
CA ASN A 13 3.42 2.69 6.54
C ASN A 13 4.48 3.36 5.63
N PRO A 14 4.08 4.12 4.59
CA PRO A 14 5.03 4.77 3.67
C PRO A 14 5.93 5.88 4.26
N GLY A 15 5.81 6.22 5.55
CA GLY A 15 6.70 7.14 6.25
C GLY A 15 6.87 8.48 5.53
N SER A 16 8.12 8.81 5.17
CA SER A 16 8.47 10.06 4.47
C SER A 16 7.70 10.27 3.16
N ILE A 17 7.26 9.21 2.49
CA ILE A 17 6.47 9.30 1.25
C ILE A 17 5.10 9.93 1.54
N LEU A 18 4.46 9.61 2.68
CA LEU A 18 3.19 10.24 3.07
C LEU A 18 3.36 11.74 3.27
N THR A 19 4.43 12.16 3.95
CA THR A 19 4.73 13.57 4.19
C THR A 19 5.00 14.29 2.86
N TRP A 20 5.80 13.70 1.98
CA TRP A 20 6.08 14.26 0.65
C TRP A 20 4.80 14.39 -0.19
N ALA A 21 3.96 13.36 -0.24
CA ALA A 21 2.72 13.37 -1.01
C ALA A 21 1.72 14.42 -0.49
N LYS A 22 1.58 14.53 0.84
CA LYS A 22 0.76 15.58 1.48
C LYS A 22 1.27 16.98 1.13
N ASN A 23 2.58 17.20 1.22
CA ASN A 23 3.19 18.51 0.91
C ASN A 23 3.03 18.91 -0.57
N ASN A 24 2.91 17.94 -1.48
CA ASN A 24 2.65 18.18 -2.89
C ASN A 24 1.14 18.21 -3.23
N GLY A 25 0.24 18.11 -2.24
CA GLY A 25 -1.21 18.18 -2.43
C GLY A 25 -1.80 16.97 -3.14
N TYR A 26 -1.18 15.79 -3.01
CA TYR A 26 -1.69 14.57 -3.64
C TYR A 26 -2.81 13.94 -2.81
N LEU A 27 -3.78 13.33 -3.51
CA LEU A 27 -4.78 12.49 -2.86
C LEU A 27 -4.12 11.17 -2.47
N LEU A 28 -4.21 10.82 -1.20
CA LEU A 28 -3.68 9.57 -0.64
C LEU A 28 -4.82 8.57 -0.42
N THR A 29 -4.64 7.35 -0.90
CA THR A 29 -5.51 6.20 -0.62
C THR A 29 -4.65 4.98 -0.31
N ASP A 30 -5.26 3.94 0.27
CA ASP A 30 -4.53 2.72 0.62
C ASP A 30 -5.40 1.47 0.63
N THR A 31 -4.70 0.33 0.57
CA THR A 31 -5.23 -1.01 0.76
C THR A 31 -4.42 -1.67 1.87
N GLN A 32 -5.07 -1.99 2.99
CA GLN A 32 -4.47 -2.70 4.11
C GLN A 32 -4.60 -4.21 3.83
N LEU A 33 -3.61 -4.79 3.14
CA LEU A 33 -3.68 -6.19 2.66
C LEU A 33 -3.88 -7.20 3.80
N TYR A 34 -3.28 -6.95 4.97
CA TYR A 34 -3.48 -7.77 6.17
C TYR A 34 -4.91 -7.74 6.74
N GLN A 35 -5.77 -6.82 6.28
CA GLN A 35 -7.20 -6.78 6.61
C GLN A 35 -8.07 -7.42 5.51
N ASN A 36 -7.46 -7.99 4.47
CA ASN A 36 -8.13 -8.50 3.26
C ASN A 36 -8.92 -7.42 2.50
N ASP A 37 -8.45 -6.17 2.54
CA ASP A 37 -9.00 -5.12 1.70
C ASP A 37 -8.84 -5.48 0.21
N PRO A 38 -9.83 -5.15 -0.64
CA PRO A 38 -9.70 -5.38 -2.08
C PRO A 38 -8.59 -4.50 -2.67
N LEU A 39 -7.88 -5.05 -3.65
CA LEU A 39 -6.93 -4.28 -4.45
C LEU A 39 -7.65 -3.17 -5.25
N PRO A 40 -7.02 -2.00 -5.41
CA PRO A 40 -7.56 -0.95 -6.26
C PRO A 40 -7.53 -1.36 -7.73
N LYS A 41 -8.35 -0.72 -8.56
CA LYS A 41 -8.20 -0.81 -10.02
C LYS A 41 -7.01 0.04 -10.46
N GLN A 42 -6.42 -0.33 -11.59
CA GLN A 42 -5.33 0.42 -12.22
C GLN A 42 -5.70 1.89 -12.50
N GLU A 43 -6.98 2.18 -12.73
CA GLU A 43 -7.49 3.53 -13.00
C GLU A 43 -7.69 4.38 -11.73
N ASP A 44 -7.61 3.80 -10.54
CA ASP A 44 -7.90 4.48 -9.26
C ASP A 44 -6.73 5.33 -8.75
N PHE A 45 -5.52 5.10 -9.26
CA PHE A 45 -4.31 5.80 -8.85
C PHE A 45 -3.45 6.20 -10.05
N ASP A 46 -2.58 7.18 -9.83
CA ASP A 46 -1.57 7.57 -10.80
C ASP A 46 -0.21 6.95 -10.42
N TRP A 47 0.04 6.81 -9.11
CA TRP A 47 1.26 6.25 -8.52
C TRP A 47 0.91 5.16 -7.51
N LEU A 48 1.64 4.04 -7.53
CA LEU A 48 1.50 2.94 -6.58
C LEU A 48 2.80 2.77 -5.78
N VAL A 49 2.68 2.71 -4.46
CA VAL A 49 3.78 2.40 -3.55
C VAL A 49 3.48 1.08 -2.86
N VAL A 50 4.38 0.11 -2.99
CA VAL A 50 4.24 -1.20 -2.34
C VAL A 50 5.17 -1.21 -1.13
N MET A 51 4.60 -1.32 0.07
CA MET A 51 5.37 -1.27 1.31
C MET A 51 6.14 -2.57 1.54
N GLY A 52 7.06 -2.55 2.49
CA GLY A 52 7.68 -3.78 2.97
C GLY A 52 6.69 -4.66 3.74
N GLY A 53 7.20 -5.78 4.22
CA GLY A 53 6.55 -6.63 5.20
C GLY A 53 7.53 -7.72 5.66
N PRO A 54 7.25 -8.38 6.80
CA PRO A 54 8.09 -9.47 7.29
C PRO A 54 7.94 -10.78 6.50
N MET A 55 7.05 -10.81 5.50
CA MET A 55 6.70 -11.98 4.70
C MET A 55 7.71 -12.24 3.59
N ASN A 56 7.96 -13.52 3.30
CA ASN A 56 8.62 -13.93 2.07
C ASN A 56 7.63 -13.88 0.89
N ILE A 57 8.14 -13.70 -0.33
CA ILE A 57 7.34 -13.71 -1.56
C ILE A 57 6.68 -15.07 -1.86
N TYR A 58 7.08 -16.15 -1.16
CA TYR A 58 6.50 -17.49 -1.32
C TYR A 58 5.58 -17.91 -0.16
N ASP A 59 5.25 -17.02 0.78
CA ASP A 59 4.46 -17.34 1.97
C ASP A 59 2.93 -17.26 1.73
N GLU A 60 2.47 -17.47 0.49
CA GLU A 60 1.06 -17.36 0.05
C GLU A 60 0.13 -18.27 0.86
N GLU A 61 0.62 -19.42 1.35
CA GLU A 61 -0.15 -20.32 2.23
C GLU A 61 -0.54 -19.67 3.56
N ASN A 62 0.36 -18.86 4.13
CA ASN A 62 0.14 -18.15 5.39
C ASN A 62 -0.51 -16.78 5.18
N TYR A 63 -0.29 -16.18 4.01
CA TYR A 63 -0.77 -14.84 3.65
C TYR A 63 -1.44 -14.88 2.27
N PRO A 64 -2.71 -15.28 2.17
CA PRO A 64 -3.41 -15.48 0.90
C PRO A 64 -3.62 -14.21 0.05
N TRP A 65 -3.26 -13.05 0.58
CA TRP A 65 -3.35 -11.76 -0.09
C TRP A 65 -2.03 -11.36 -0.78
N LEU A 66 -0.93 -12.10 -0.57
CA LEU A 66 0.30 -12.00 -1.37
C LEU A 66 0.02 -12.43 -2.81
#